data_AF-A0A7W1TDC3-F1
#
_entry.id   AF-A0A7W1TDC3-F1
#
_cell.length_a   1.000
_cell.length_b   1.000
_cell.length_c   1.000
_cell.angle_alpha   90.00
_cell.angle_beta   90.00
_cell.angle_gamma   90.00
#
_symmetry.space_group_name_H-M   'P 1'
#
loop_
_entity.id
_entity.type
_entity.pdbx_description
1 polymer ?
#
loop_
_entity_poly.entity_id
_entity_poly.type
_entity_poly.pdbx_seq_one_letter_code
_entity_poly.pdbx_strand_id
1 'polypeptide(L)' 'ATVLQVSLVGPLVRVELERADSKERLEAQLPRARGLELGLKPQDQVFFGFTEYQIYPQT' A
#
# COMPACT_ATOMS: atom_id res chain seq x y z
N ALA A 1 -8.78 3.46 -0.67
CA ALA A 1 -7.61 4.27 -0.25
C ALA A 1 -6.99 4.90 -1.47
N THR A 2 -6.37 6.05 -1.26
CA THR A 2 -5.60 6.74 -2.28
C THR A 2 -4.15 6.27 -2.20
N VAL A 3 -3.54 5.92 -3.33
CA VAL A 3 -2.10 5.66 -3.40
C VAL A 3 -1.36 6.98 -3.22
N LEU A 4 -0.47 7.05 -2.24
CA LEU A 4 0.41 8.20 -2.04
C LEU A 4 1.73 8.00 -2.79
N GLN A 5 2.33 6.83 -2.65
CA GLN A 5 3.63 6.52 -3.20
C GLN A 5 3.77 5.04 -3.52
N VAL A 6 4.54 4.74 -4.57
CA VAL A 6 4.94 3.39 -4.95
C VAL A 6 6.46 3.34 -5.07
N SER A 7 7.09 2.41 -4.34
CA SER A 7 8.54 2.28 -4.26
C SER A 7 8.96 0.84 -4.52
N LEU A 8 10.05 0.64 -5.28
CA LEU A 8 10.66 -0.67 -5.45
C LEU A 8 11.63 -0.94 -4.30
N VAL A 9 11.47 -2.09 -3.64
CA VAL A 9 12.32 -2.53 -2.53
C VAL A 9 12.79 -3.95 -2.82
N GLY A 10 13.82 -4.08 -3.65
CA GLY A 10 14.35 -5.37 -4.10
C GLY A 10 13.29 -6.24 -4.80
N PRO A 11 12.93 -7.42 -4.25
CA PRO A 11 11.91 -8.30 -4.83
C PRO A 11 10.47 -7.87 -4.52
N LEU A 12 10.28 -6.83 -3.72
CA LEU A 12 8.98 -6.31 -3.31
C LEU A 12 8.70 -4.92 -3.89
N VAL A 13 7.42 -4.58 -3.94
CA VAL A 13 6.91 -3.24 -4.15
C VAL A 13 6.24 -2.81 -2.85
N ARG A 14 6.65 -1.65 -2.34
CA ARG A 14 6.00 -0.98 -1.22
C ARG A 14 5.03 0.05 -1.78
N VAL A 15 3.81 0.06 -1.24
CA VAL A 15 2.77 1.03 -1.58
C VAL A 15 2.33 1.73 -0.31
N GLU A 16 2.54 3.04 -0.26
CA GLU A 16 1.99 3.89 0.78
C GLU A 16 0.59 4.36 0.35
N LEU A 17 -0.36 4.24 1.26
CA LEU A 17 -1.78 4.45 1.03
C LEU A 17 -2.33 5.41 2.08
N GLU A 18 -3.32 6.21 1.70
CA GLU A 18 -4.12 7.00 2.63
C GLU A 18 -5.56 6.49 2.67
N ARG A 19 -6.06 6.21 3.88
CA ARG A 19 -7.46 5.87 4.10
C ARG A 19 -8.34 7.09 3.87
N ALA A 20 -9.39 6.92 3.07
CA ALA A 20 -10.30 8.00 2.70
C ALA A 20 -11.15 8.51 3.88
N ASP A 21 -11.40 7.65 4.88
CA ASP A 21 -12.22 7.93 6.04
C ASP A 21 -11.44 8.56 7.20
N SER A 22 -10.20 8.12 7.43
CA SER A 22 -9.41 8.52 8.61
C SER A 22 -8.15 9.33 8.31
N LYS A 23 -7.75 9.49 7.04
CA LYS A 23 -6.41 9.98 6.63
C LYS A 23 -5.25 9.19 7.23
N GLU A 24 -5.53 8.01 7.78
CA GLU A 24 -4.52 7.11 8.30
C GLU A 24 -3.64 6.62 7.16
N ARG A 25 -2.32 6.65 7.38
CA ARG A 25 -1.35 6.12 6.44
C ARG A 25 -1.17 4.63 6.67
N LEU A 26 -1.30 3.88 5.59
CA LEU A 26 -1.11 2.44 5.57
C LEU A 26 0.05 2.10 4.65
N GLU A 27 0.83 1.10 5.05
CA GLU A 27 1.86 0.52 4.19
C GLU A 27 1.40 -0.87 3.74
N ALA A 28 1.40 -1.10 2.44
CA ALA A 28 1.21 -2.41 1.85
C ALA A 28 2.49 -2.85 1.15
N GLN A 29 2.85 -4.12 1.29
CA GLN A 29 3.96 -4.73 0.58
C GLN A 29 3.42 -5.86 -0.29
N LEU A 30 3.87 -5.91 -1.54
CA LEU A 30 3.43 -6.90 -2.50
C LEU A 30 4.59 -7.38 -3.36
N PRO A 31 4.57 -8.63 -3.88
CA PRO A 31 5.62 -9.13 -4.76
C PRO A 31 5.77 -8.26 -6.01
N ARG A 32 7.01 -8.04 -6.46
CA ARG A 32 7.30 -7.18 -7.61
C ARG A 32 6.50 -7.54 -8.87
N ALA A 33 6.34 -8.84 -9.17
CA ALA A 33 5.54 -9.30 -10.30
C ALA A 33 4.10 -8.77 -10.23
N ARG A 34 3.46 -8.88 -9.06
CA ARG A 34 2.11 -8.37 -8.85
C ARG A 34 2.03 -6.86 -8.95
N GLY A 35 3.05 -6.14 -8.46
CA GLY A 35 3.10 -4.68 -8.57
C GLY A 35 3.20 -4.20 -10.01
N LEU A 36 3.96 -4.91 -10.85
CA LEU A 36 4.05 -4.62 -12.29
C LEU A 36 2.71 -4.89 -13.00
N GLU A 37 2.01 -5.97 -12.65
CA GLU A 37 0.69 -6.28 -13.20
C GLU A 37 -0.35 -5.22 -12.84
N LEU A 38 -0.34 -4.74 -11.59
CA LEU A 38 -1.30 -3.75 -11.11
C LEU A 38 -1.01 -2.34 -11.63
N GLY A 39 0.25 -2.04 -11.98
CA GLY A 39 0.62 -0.76 -12.59
C GLY A 39 0.27 0.48 -11.77
N LEU A 40 0.22 0.33 -10.44
CA LEU A 40 -0.25 1.37 -9.51
C LEU A 40 0.57 2.65 -9.60
N LYS A 41 -0.11 3.81 -9.49
CA LYS A 41 0.49 5.14 -9.51
C LYS A 41 -0.02 5.99 -8.36
N PRO A 42 0.74 7.02 -7.94
CA PRO A 42 0.21 8.03 -7.02
C PRO A 42 -1.13 8.59 -7.50
N GLN A 43 -2.03 8.83 -6.55
CA GLN A 43 -3.41 9.30 -6.71
C GLN A 43 -4.42 8.24 -7.18
N ASP A 44 -3.99 7.02 -7.54
CA ASP A 44 -4.92 5.95 -7.86
C ASP A 44 -5.80 5.59 -6.66
N GLN A 45 -7.08 5.33 -6.92
CA GLN A 45 -8.00 4.81 -5.93
C GLN A 45 -7.98 3.29 -5.95
N VAL A 46 -7.66 2.69 -4.80
CA VAL A 46 -7.57 1.24 -4.65
C VAL A 46 -8.41 0.73 -3.49
N PHE A 47 -8.95 -0.48 -3.66
CA PHE A 47 -9.48 -1.26 -2.55
C PHE A 47 -8.36 -2.16 -2.03
N PHE A 48 -8.19 -2.19 -0.72
CA PHE A 48 -7.27 -3.08 -0.05
C PHE A 48 -8.07 -3.87 0.97
N GLY A 49 -7.86 -5.19 0.97
CA GLY A 49 -8.42 -6.11 1.93
C GLY A 49 -7.28 -6.84 2.62
N PHE A 50 -7.37 -6.98 3.93
CA PHE A 50 -6.43 -7.78 4.71
C PHE A 50 -7.16 -9.06 5.12
N THR A 51 -6.51 -10.21 4.93
CA THR A 51 -6.90 -11.43 5.63
C THR A 51 -6.39 -11.43 7.07
N GLU A 52 -5.24 -10.81 7.34
CA GLU A 52 -4.62 -10.70 8.67
C GLU A 52 -3.95 -9.33 8.83
N TYR A 53 -4.02 -8.73 10.03
CA TYR A 53 -3.37 -7.45 10.35
C TYR A 53 -2.68 -7.51 11.72
N GLN A 54 -1.59 -6.76 11.87
CA GLN A 54 -0.84 -6.62 13.11
C GLN A 54 -0.60 -5.13 13.37
N ILE A 55 -1.16 -4.60 14.46
CA ILE A 55 -1.01 -3.19 14.84
C ILE A 55 0.23 -3.06 15.72
N TYR A 56 1.20 -2.25 15.29
CA TYR A 56 2.33 -1.87 16.12
C TYR A 56 2.03 -0.51 16.77
N PRO A 57 1.93 -0.43 18.11
CA PRO A 57 1.76 0.85 18.79
C PRO A 57 3.01 1.71 18.57
N GLN A 58 2.82 3.00 18.26
CA GLN A 58 3.93 3.96 18.21
C GLN A 58 4.30 4.35 19.64
N THR A 59 5.51 3.97 20.07
CA THR A 59 6.18 4.47 21.29
C THR A 59 6.86 5.79 21.04
#